data_AF-A0A3D1IPU6-F1
#
_entry.id   AF-A0A3D1IPU6-F1
#
_cell.length_a   1.000
_cell.length_b   1.000
_cell.length_c   1.000
_cell.angle_alpha   90.00
_cell.angle_beta   90.00
_cell.angle_gamma   90.00
#
_symmetry.space_group_name_H-M   'P 1'
#
loop_
_entity.id
_entity.type
_entity.pdbx_description
1 polymer ?
#
loop_
_entity_poly.entity_id
_entity_poly.type
_entity_poly.pdbx_seq_one_letter_code
_entity_poly.pdbx_strand_id
1 'polypeptide(L)' 'MSILDKIVATKQQELAALPVMAVTVDSLRDQVAARGGVRDFTAALAEPRAGDVGLIAEVKKASPSAGIIRPDFDPVQI' A
#
# COMPACT_ATOMS: atom_id res chain seq x y z
N MET A 1 9.21 9.66 -22.41
CA MET A 1 8.31 9.01 -21.43
C MET A 1 9.15 8.11 -20.53
N SER A 2 9.25 8.47 -19.26
CA SER A 2 9.90 7.68 -18.20
C SER A 2 9.01 6.51 -17.75
N ILE A 3 9.56 5.57 -16.96
CA ILE A 3 8.75 4.53 -16.30
C ILE A 3 7.74 5.16 -15.33
N LEU A 4 8.11 6.25 -14.65
CA LEU A 4 7.19 6.97 -13.77
C LEU A 4 6.03 7.59 -14.55
N ASP A 5 6.29 8.17 -15.72
CA ASP A 5 5.24 8.74 -16.58
C ASP A 5 4.22 7.68 -16.98
N LYS A 6 4.70 6.46 -17.29
CA LYS A 6 3.84 5.32 -17.61
C LYS A 6 3.00 4.91 -16.39
N ILE A 7 3.60 4.82 -15.20
CA ILE A 7 2.88 4.48 -13.96
C ILE A 7 1.76 5.48 -13.69
N VAL A 8 2.05 6.78 -13.82
CA VAL A 8 1.06 7.85 -13.60
C VAL A 8 -0.06 7.78 -14.65
N ALA A 9 0.29 7.66 -15.94
CA ALA A 9 -0.69 7.58 -17.01
C ALA A 9 -1.63 6.36 -16.85
N THR A 10 -1.08 5.19 -16.51
CA THR A 10 -1.89 4.00 -16.22
C THR A 10 -2.81 4.22 -15.03
N LYS A 11 -2.32 4.84 -13.94
CA LYS A 11 -3.16 5.12 -12.77
C LYS A 11 -4.32 6.06 -13.09
N GLN A 12 -4.10 7.06 -13.95
CA GLN A 12 -5.17 7.96 -14.40
C GLN A 12 -6.25 7.21 -15.18
N GLN A 13 -5.86 6.28 -16.06
CA GLN A 13 -6.80 5.42 -16.80
C GLN A 13 -7.58 4.50 -15.86
N GLU A 14 -6.91 3.88 -14.88
CA GLU A 14 -7.57 3.06 -13.87
C GLU A 14 -8.59 3.86 -13.06
N LEU A 15 -8.22 5.07 -12.62
CA LEU A 15 -9.13 5.97 -11.89
C LEU A 15 -10.34 6.37 -12.73
N ALA A 16 -10.15 6.66 -14.03
CA ALA A 16 -11.23 7.01 -14.94
C ALA A 16 -12.17 5.82 -15.23
N ALA A 17 -11.66 4.58 -15.15
CA ALA A 17 -12.43 3.36 -15.33
C ALA A 17 -13.14 2.89 -14.05
N LEU A 18 -12.78 3.42 -12.88
CA LEU A 18 -13.49 3.11 -11.64
C LEU A 18 -14.96 3.53 -11.79
N PRO A 19 -15.91 2.69 -11.39
CA PRO A 19 -17.31 3.09 -11.36
C PRO A 19 -17.43 4.33 -10.48
N VAL A 20 -18.36 5.23 -10.84
CA VAL A 20 -18.73 6.35 -9.97
C VAL A 20 -19.36 5.76 -8.72
N MET A 21 -18.54 5.44 -7.73
CA MET A 21 -18.97 4.97 -6.44
C MET A 21 -19.28 6.18 -5.58
N ALA A 22 -20.40 6.13 -4.84
CA ALA A 22 -20.74 7.11 -3.81
C ALA A 22 -19.84 6.92 -2.56
N VAL A 23 -18.51 6.84 -2.75
CA VAL A 23 -17.57 6.92 -1.65
C VAL A 23 -17.55 8.39 -1.24
N THR A 24 -18.44 8.72 -0.30
CA THR A 24 -18.46 10.02 0.34
C THR A 24 -17.42 10.04 1.44
N VAL A 25 -17.01 11.24 1.84
CA VAL A 25 -16.15 11.41 3.01
C VAL A 25 -16.78 10.78 4.26
N ASP A 26 -18.10 10.85 4.39
CA ASP A 26 -18.82 10.28 5.54
C ASP A 26 -18.81 8.75 5.53
N SER A 27 -19.01 8.10 4.38
CA SER A 27 -18.92 6.64 4.32
C SER A 27 -17.49 6.13 4.56
N LEU A 28 -16.46 6.93 4.22
CA LEU A 28 -15.08 6.64 4.60
C LEU A 28 -14.84 6.81 6.10
N ARG A 29 -15.39 7.86 6.73
CA ARG A 29 -15.30 8.07 8.19
C ARG A 29 -15.90 6.89 8.96
N ASP A 30 -17.08 6.44 8.55
CA ASP A 30 -17.76 5.31 9.18
C ASP A 30 -16.94 4.02 9.05
N GLN A 31 -16.37 3.75 7.87
CA GLN A 31 -15.50 2.59 7.66
C GLN A 31 -14.22 2.66 8.50
N VAL A 32 -13.60 3.84 8.59
CA VAL A 32 -12.40 4.05 9.42
C VAL A 32 -12.74 3.85 10.90
N ALA A 33 -13.87 4.36 11.37
CA ALA A 33 -14.34 4.17 12.75
C ALA A 33 -14.61 2.69 13.05
N ALA A 34 -15.29 1.98 12.14
CA ALA A 34 -15.62 0.56 12.29
C ALA A 34 -14.38 -0.36 12.27
N ARG A 35 -13.27 0.05 11.63
CA ARG A 35 -12.04 -0.74 11.54
C ARG A 35 -11.33 -0.95 12.89
N GLY A 36 -11.69 -0.18 13.93
CA GLY A 36 -11.26 -0.45 15.31
C GLY A 36 -9.85 0.02 15.69
N GLY A 37 -9.25 0.93 14.92
CA GLY A 37 -8.02 1.64 15.29
C GLY A 37 -6.93 1.66 14.23
N VAL A 38 -5.94 2.52 14.43
CA VAL A 38 -4.72 2.61 13.62
C VAL A 38 -3.52 2.17 14.44
N ARG A 39 -2.55 1.53 13.80
CA ARG A 39 -1.24 1.27 14.42
C ARG A 39 -0.39 2.52 14.25
N ASP A 40 0.31 2.92 15.30
CA ASP A 40 1.26 4.03 15.21
C ASP A 40 2.51 3.59 14.46
N PHE A 41 2.54 3.93 13.16
CA PHE A 41 3.63 3.57 12.26
C PHE A 41 4.92 4.31 12.62
N THR A 42 4.82 5.56 13.07
CA THR A 42 5.99 6.39 13.39
C THR A 42 6.63 5.92 14.68
N ALA A 43 5.83 5.69 15.73
CA ALA A 43 6.35 5.16 16.99
C ALA A 43 6.99 3.78 16.81
N ALA A 44 6.42 2.90 15.98
CA ALA A 44 7.00 1.58 15.72
C ALA A 44 8.41 1.62 15.08
N LEU A 45 8.74 2.70 14.37
CA LEU A 45 10.06 2.91 13.76
C LEU A 45 11.02 3.67 14.69
N ALA A 46 10.51 4.64 15.45
CA ALA A 46 11.29 5.42 16.39
C ALA A 46 11.66 4.62 17.65
N GLU A 47 10.75 3.76 18.09
CA GLU A 47 10.85 2.93 19.29
C GLU A 47 10.55 1.46 18.93
N PRO A 48 11.46 0.80 18.17
CA PRO A 48 11.28 -0.60 17.79
C PRO A 48 11.17 -1.48 19.03
N ARG A 49 10.23 -2.43 19.00
CA ARG A 49 9.96 -3.32 20.14
C ARG A 49 11.11 -4.26 20.47
N ALA A 50 12.01 -4.51 19.52
CA ALA A 50 13.13 -5.41 19.66
C ALA A 50 14.34 -4.86 18.91
N GLY A 51 15.47 -4.78 19.62
CA GLY A 51 16.71 -4.22 19.10
C GLY A 51 16.63 -2.73 18.80
N ASP A 52 17.65 -2.22 18.11
CA ASP A 52 17.85 -0.79 17.87
C ASP A 52 17.49 -0.37 16.42
N VAL A 53 16.84 -1.25 15.65
CA VAL A 53 16.58 -1.03 14.22
C VAL A 53 15.07 -1.04 13.94
N GLY A 54 14.54 0.09 13.46
CA GLY A 54 13.22 0.17 12.86
C GLY A 54 13.24 -0.28 11.41
N LEU A 55 12.58 -1.40 11.09
CA LEU A 55 12.54 -1.98 9.75
C LEU A 55 11.14 -1.87 9.14
N ILE A 56 11.05 -1.29 7.93
CA ILE A 56 9.87 -1.42 7.06
C ILE A 56 10.13 -2.59 6.10
N ALA A 57 9.52 -3.73 6.37
CA ALA A 57 9.57 -4.87 5.46
C ALA A 57 8.51 -4.72 4.35
N GLU A 58 8.95 -4.56 3.11
CA GLU A 58 8.06 -4.45 1.94
C GLU A 58 7.70 -5.83 1.39
N VAL A 59 6.40 -6.15 1.32
CA VAL A 59 5.88 -7.36 0.69
C VAL A 59 5.67 -7.11 -0.81
N LYS A 60 6.51 -7.69 -1.68
CA LYS A 60 6.53 -7.36 -3.12
C LYS A 60 6.64 -8.55 -4.05
N LYS A 61 5.74 -8.62 -5.03
CA LYS A 61 5.73 -9.68 -6.05
C LYS A 61 6.69 -9.42 -7.20
N ALA A 62 6.74 -8.19 -7.71
CA ALA A 62 7.49 -7.83 -8.91
C ALA A 62 7.88 -6.34 -8.92
N SER A 63 8.83 -5.96 -9.77
CA SER A 63 9.14 -4.55 -10.06
C SER A 63 9.50 -4.35 -11.54
N PRO A 64 9.40 -3.12 -12.08
CA PRO A 64 9.82 -2.83 -13.45
C PRO A 64 11.31 -3.13 -13.71
N SER A 65 12.16 -3.01 -12.69
CA SER A 65 13.61 -3.22 -12.82
C SER A 65 14.05 -4.67 -12.64
N ALA A 66 13.35 -5.44 -11.80
CA ALA A 66 13.74 -6.79 -11.41
C ALA A 66 12.82 -7.89 -11.97
N GLY A 67 11.73 -7.54 -12.66
CA GLY A 67 10.74 -8.51 -13.10
C GLY A 67 10.02 -9.16 -11.92
N ILE A 68 9.71 -10.46 -12.02
CA ILE A 68 9.11 -11.22 -10.92
C ILE A 68 10.17 -11.47 -9.84
N ILE A 69 9.94 -10.93 -8.65
CA ILE A 69 10.81 -11.09 -7.48
C ILE A 69 10.45 -12.39 -6.74
N ARG A 70 9.14 -12.67 -6.59
CA ARG A 70 8.64 -13.87 -5.94
C ARG A 70 7.55 -14.52 -6.79
N PRO A 71 7.85 -15.66 -7.47
CA PRO A 71 6.88 -16.37 -8.29
C PRO A 71 5.72 -16.95 -7.49
N ASP A 72 6.03 -17.62 -6.36
CA ASP A 72 5.04 -18.16 -5.42
C ASP A 72 4.73 -17.12 -4.32
N PHE A 73 3.81 -16.22 -4.66
CA PHE A 73 3.52 -15.02 -3.86
C PHE A 73 2.27 -15.21 -3.01
N ASP A 74 2.47 -15.51 -1.73
CA ASP A 74 1.45 -15.45 -0.67
C ASP A 74 1.76 -14.28 0.28
N PRO A 75 1.00 -13.16 0.23
CA PRO A 75 1.26 -11.99 1.05
C PRO A 75 1.02 -12.20 2.55
N VAL A 76 0.29 -13.25 2.96
CA VAL A 76 0.03 -13.54 4.38
C VAL A 76 1.18 -14.32 5.01
N GLN A 77 1.94 -15.07 4.19
CA GLN A 77 3.08 -15.88 4.63
C GLN A 77 4.44 -15.14 4.50
N ILE A 78 4.44 -13.88 4.09
CA ILE A 78 5.62 -13.01 3.95
C ILE A 78 5.65 -12.02 5.10
#